data_AF-A0A7L2MZ60-F1
#
_entry.id   AF-A0A7L2MZ60-F1
#
_cell.length_a   1.000
_cell.length_b   1.000
_cell.length_c   1.000
_cell.angle_alpha   90.00
_cell.angle_beta   90.00
_cell.angle_gamma   90.00
#
_symmetry.space_group_name_H-M   'P 1'
#
loop_
_entity.id
_entity.type
_entity.pdbx_description
1 polymer ?
#
loop_
_entity_poly.entity_id
_entity_poly.type
_entity_poly.pdbx_seq_one_letter_code
_entity_poly.pdbx_strand_id
1 'polypeptide(L)'
;GVISIFSNIVVLGIFVKYKELRTATNAIIINLAFTDIGVSGIGYPIFVLVSLKDFSGNYFLACLFQFQIYAALNIFFGMASIGLLTVVAVDRYLTICRPDIGRRMTTRSYAALILAAWINAVFWSSMPTAGWASYAPDPTGATCTVNWRKND
;
A
#
# COMPACT_ATOMS: atom_id res chain seq x y z
N GLY A 1 0.39 -6.05 -12.93
CA GLY A 1 0.26 -4.60 -13.16
C GLY A 1 -1.06 -4.25 -13.83
N VAL A 2 -1.14 -4.40 -15.16
CA VAL A 2 -2.27 -3.92 -15.98
C VAL A 2 -3.65 -4.42 -15.52
N ILE A 3 -3.79 -5.72 -15.28
CA ILE A 3 -5.07 -6.31 -14.83
C ILE A 3 -5.51 -5.73 -13.48
N SER A 4 -4.57 -5.58 -12.52
CA SER A 4 -4.84 -5.00 -11.21
C SER A 4 -5.26 -3.54 -11.29
N ILE A 5 -4.57 -2.73 -12.11
CA ILE A 5 -4.93 -1.33 -12.33
C ILE A 5 -6.34 -1.26 -12.93
N PHE A 6 -6.60 -2.03 -13.98
CA PHE A 6 -7.90 -2.05 -14.63
C PHE A 6 -9.03 -2.47 -13.68
N SER A 7 -8.87 -3.57 -12.96
CA SER A 7 -9.90 -4.08 -12.04
C SER A 7 -10.18 -3.09 -10.92
N ASN A 8 -9.15 -2.50 -10.30
CA ASN A 8 -9.33 -1.55 -9.21
C ASN A 8 -9.89 -0.20 -9.69
N ILE A 9 -9.57 0.25 -10.92
CA ILE A 9 -10.23 1.42 -11.53
C ILE A 9 -11.72 1.14 -11.76
N VAL A 10 -12.08 -0.06 -12.23
CA VAL A 10 -13.49 -0.46 -12.39
C VAL A 10 -14.21 -0.43 -11.03
N VAL A 11 -13.58 -0.98 -9.98
CA VAL A 11 -14.12 -0.93 -8.60
C VAL A 11 -14.37 0.51 -8.16
N LEU A 12 -13.39 1.40 -8.32
CA LEU A 12 -13.57 2.84 -8.01
C LEU A 12 -14.69 3.46 -8.86
N GLY A 13 -14.76 3.13 -10.15
CA GLY A 13 -15.79 3.60 -11.07
C GLY A 13 -17.21 3.21 -10.62
N ILE A 14 -17.40 2.01 -10.09
CA ILE A 14 -18.68 1.54 -9.54
C ILE A 14 -19.10 2.41 -8.35
N PHE A 15 -18.19 2.68 -7.40
CA PHE A 15 -18.49 3.52 -6.24
C PHE A 15 -18.70 5.01 -6.60
N VAL A 16 -18.04 5.49 -7.66
CA VAL A 16 -18.28 6.83 -8.19
C VAL A 16 -19.68 6.91 -8.81
N LYS A 17 -20.06 5.91 -9.63
CA LYS A 17 -21.34 5.87 -10.34
C LYS A 17 -22.53 5.67 -9.40
N TYR A 18 -22.43 4.76 -8.43
CA TYR A 18 -23.53 4.40 -7.53
C TYR A 18 -23.31 5.00 -6.15
N LYS A 19 -23.92 6.18 -5.90
CA LYS A 19 -23.83 6.88 -4.61
C LYS A 19 -24.41 6.07 -3.44
N GLU A 20 -25.42 5.25 -3.71
CA GLU A 20 -26.05 4.37 -2.71
C GLU A 20 -25.08 3.34 -2.10
N LEU A 21 -24.02 2.99 -2.84
CA LEU A 21 -22.99 2.07 -2.36
C LEU A 21 -21.94 2.77 -1.46
N ARG A 22 -22.02 4.08 -1.20
CA ARG A 22 -21.01 4.80 -0.39
C ARG A 22 -21.31 4.72 1.10
N THR A 23 -21.21 3.51 1.64
CA THR A 23 -21.35 3.24 3.08
C THR A 23 -20.00 3.28 3.79
N ALA A 24 -20.01 3.35 5.13
CA ALA A 24 -18.78 3.38 5.93
C ALA A 24 -17.90 2.13 5.72
N THR A 25 -18.52 0.95 5.59
CA THR A 25 -17.83 -0.30 5.26
C THR A 25 -17.23 -0.26 3.85
N ASN A 26 -17.98 0.27 2.88
CA ASN A 26 -17.51 0.35 1.49
C ASN A 26 -16.39 1.38 1.32
N ALA A 27 -16.26 2.35 2.23
CA ALA A 27 -15.10 3.23 2.27
C ALA A 27 -13.77 2.46 2.48
N ILE A 28 -13.80 1.33 3.19
CA ILE A 28 -12.61 0.47 3.34
C ILE A 28 -12.21 -0.12 1.99
N ILE A 29 -13.19 -0.61 1.22
CA ILE A 29 -12.97 -1.20 -0.12
C ILE A 29 -12.42 -0.16 -1.09
N ILE A 30 -12.92 1.09 -1.03
CA ILE A 30 -12.40 2.20 -1.83
C ILE A 30 -10.93 2.48 -1.50
N ASN A 31 -10.57 2.52 -0.21
CA ASN A 31 -9.18 2.70 0.21
C ASN A 31 -8.30 1.52 -0.23
N LEU A 32 -8.81 0.29 -0.19
CA LEU A 32 -8.09 -0.91 -0.63
C LEU A 32 -7.82 -0.88 -2.14
N ALA A 33 -8.82 -0.52 -2.94
CA ALA A 33 -8.64 -0.34 -4.38
C ALA A 33 -7.60 0.74 -4.70
N PHE A 34 -7.58 1.82 -3.91
CA PHE A 34 -6.56 2.86 -4.04
C PHE A 34 -5.16 2.35 -3.69
N THR A 35 -5.01 1.56 -2.62
CA THR A 35 -3.71 0.96 -2.28
C THR A 35 -3.21 -0.01 -3.36
N ASP A 36 -4.10 -0.82 -3.94
CA ASP A 36 -3.73 -1.80 -4.96
C ASP A 36 -3.33 -1.15 -6.29
N ILE A 37 -3.98 -0.04 -6.66
CA ILE A 37 -3.55 0.83 -7.77
C ILE A 37 -2.19 1.46 -7.44
N GLY A 38 -1.99 1.93 -6.21
CA GLY A 38 -0.71 2.47 -5.75
C GLY A 38 0.44 1.48 -5.92
N VAL A 39 0.29 0.25 -5.40
CA VAL A 39 1.29 -0.82 -5.57
C VAL A 39 1.54 -1.10 -7.06
N SER A 40 0.48 -1.28 -7.84
CA SER A 40 0.60 -1.71 -9.25
C SER A 40 1.10 -0.60 -10.18
N GLY A 41 0.73 0.66 -9.89
CA GLY A 41 1.05 1.85 -10.66
C GLY A 41 2.43 2.42 -10.35
N ILE A 42 2.95 2.22 -9.14
CA ILE A 42 4.31 2.61 -8.77
C ILE A 42 5.30 1.47 -9.07
N GLY A 43 4.86 0.22 -8.84
CA GLY A 43 5.60 -1.02 -9.06
C GLY A 43 6.25 -1.14 -10.45
N TYR A 44 5.43 -0.92 -11.49
CA TYR A 44 5.78 -1.28 -12.85
C TYR A 44 6.59 -0.23 -13.64
N PRO A 45 6.22 1.06 -13.65
CA PRO A 45 6.92 2.06 -14.46
C PRO A 45 8.34 2.30 -13.96
N ILE A 46 8.57 2.25 -12.64
CA ILE A 46 9.88 2.50 -12.06
C ILE A 46 10.84 1.34 -12.32
N PHE A 47 10.38 0.09 -12.22
CA PHE A 47 11.18 -1.09 -12.60
C PHE A 47 11.68 -0.99 -14.06
N VAL A 48 10.78 -0.59 -14.97
CA VAL A 48 11.11 -0.40 -16.40
C VAL A 48 12.08 0.77 -16.58
N LEU A 49 11.84 1.91 -15.92
CA LEU A 49 12.70 3.09 -16.05
C LEU A 49 14.11 2.87 -15.51
N VAL A 50 14.26 2.10 -14.44
CA VAL A 50 15.58 1.72 -13.95
C VAL A 50 16.26 0.77 -14.93
N SER A 51 15.58 -0.29 -15.36
CA SER A 51 16.16 -1.31 -16.26
C SER A 51 16.70 -0.69 -17.55
N LEU A 52 16.05 0.36 -18.05
CA LEU A 52 16.49 1.11 -19.23
C LEU A 52 17.66 2.07 -18.96
N LYS A 53 17.77 2.61 -17.74
CA LYS A 53 18.82 3.58 -17.36
C LYS A 53 20.14 2.92 -16.98
N ASP A 54 20.13 1.71 -16.44
CA ASP A 54 21.34 0.94 -16.14
C ASP A 54 22.17 0.64 -17.42
N PHE A 55 21.51 0.62 -18.58
CA PHE A 55 22.14 0.43 -19.88
C PHE A 55 22.90 1.66 -20.41
N SER A 56 22.64 2.87 -19.88
CA SER A 56 23.20 4.14 -20.37
C SER A 56 24.34 4.71 -19.53
N GLY A 57 24.76 4.03 -18.46
CA GLY A 57 26.09 4.17 -17.86
C GLY A 57 26.44 5.45 -17.09
N ASN A 58 25.51 6.35 -16.73
CA ASN A 58 25.93 7.65 -16.13
C ASN A 58 25.07 8.27 -15.00
N TYR A 59 24.31 7.49 -14.22
CA TYR A 59 23.45 8.08 -13.14
C TYR A 59 23.26 7.18 -11.90
N PHE A 60 24.29 6.43 -11.50
CA PHE A 60 24.23 5.45 -10.41
C PHE A 60 23.61 5.99 -9.09
N LEU A 61 24.01 7.19 -8.64
CA LEU A 61 23.49 7.81 -7.40
C LEU A 61 22.01 8.24 -7.49
N ALA A 62 21.59 8.83 -8.61
CA ALA A 62 20.19 9.20 -8.83
C ALA A 62 19.29 7.97 -8.96
N CYS A 63 19.84 6.87 -9.50
CA CYS A 63 19.18 5.58 -9.59
C CYS A 63 18.92 4.99 -8.18
N LEU A 64 19.93 5.02 -7.30
CA LEU A 64 19.81 4.51 -5.93
C LEU A 64 18.75 5.25 -5.10
N PHE A 65 18.70 6.58 -5.16
CA PHE A 65 17.70 7.36 -4.42
C PHE A 65 16.27 7.06 -4.90
N GLN A 66 16.07 7.01 -6.23
CA GLN A 66 14.77 6.66 -6.82
C GLN A 66 14.32 5.25 -6.41
N PHE A 67 15.26 4.33 -6.31
CA PHE A 67 15.00 2.95 -5.87
C PHE A 67 14.63 2.83 -4.39
N GLN A 68 15.26 3.61 -3.51
CA GLN A 68 14.90 3.62 -2.09
C GLN A 68 13.51 4.21 -1.87
N ILE A 69 13.17 5.31 -2.57
CA ILE A 69 11.81 5.87 -2.55
C ILE A 69 10.80 4.84 -3.07
N TYR A 70 11.13 4.13 -4.14
CA TYR A 70 10.29 3.06 -4.68
C TYR A 70 10.04 1.95 -3.66
N ALA A 71 11.08 1.48 -2.98
CA ALA A 71 10.98 0.45 -1.96
C ALA A 71 10.11 0.95 -0.79
N ALA A 72 10.31 2.19 -0.35
CA ALA A 72 9.51 2.82 0.68
C ALA A 72 8.03 2.94 0.29
N LEU A 73 7.73 3.36 -0.94
CA LEU A 73 6.36 3.46 -1.44
C LEU A 73 5.70 2.08 -1.57
N ASN A 74 6.43 1.05 -2.03
CA ASN A 74 5.91 -0.31 -2.07
C ASN A 74 5.55 -0.83 -0.69
N ILE A 75 6.43 -0.63 0.30
CA ILE A 75 6.14 -1.00 1.69
C ILE A 75 4.96 -0.20 2.22
N PHE A 76 4.91 1.10 1.96
CA PHE A 76 3.80 1.95 2.38
C PHE A 76 2.45 1.41 1.87
N PHE A 77 2.29 1.22 0.56
CA PHE A 77 1.04 0.73 0.00
C PHE A 77 0.74 -0.73 0.39
N GLY A 78 1.77 -1.58 0.52
CA GLY A 78 1.62 -2.95 0.99
C GLY A 78 1.13 -3.03 2.43
N MET A 79 1.72 -2.26 3.34
CA MET A 79 1.32 -2.19 4.74
C MET A 79 -0.06 -1.55 4.91
N ALA A 80 -0.40 -0.55 4.09
CA ALA A 80 -1.73 0.02 4.06
C ALA A 80 -2.77 -1.03 3.62
N SER A 81 -2.50 -1.80 2.57
CA SER A 81 -3.39 -2.87 2.08
C SER A 81 -3.63 -3.94 3.16
N ILE A 82 -2.57 -4.42 3.83
CA ILE A 82 -2.69 -5.37 4.95
C ILE A 82 -3.49 -4.77 6.11
N GLY A 83 -3.22 -3.51 6.47
CA GLY A 83 -3.97 -2.80 7.50
C GLY A 83 -5.46 -2.71 7.17
N LEU A 84 -5.80 -2.33 5.94
CA LEU A 84 -7.18 -2.24 5.47
C LEU A 84 -7.88 -3.60 5.42
N LEU A 85 -7.20 -4.66 4.97
CA LEU A 85 -7.71 -6.04 5.01
C LEU A 85 -8.00 -6.49 6.45
N THR A 86 -7.15 -6.09 7.40
CA THR A 86 -7.38 -6.35 8.82
C THR A 86 -8.65 -5.65 9.30
N VAL A 87 -8.87 -4.39 8.89
CA VAL A 87 -10.11 -3.66 9.20
C VAL A 87 -11.34 -4.34 8.59
N VAL A 88 -11.25 -4.85 7.35
CA VAL A 88 -12.32 -5.66 6.73
C VAL A 88 -12.61 -6.92 7.55
N ALA A 89 -11.57 -7.65 7.98
CA ALA A 89 -11.73 -8.85 8.79
C ALA A 89 -12.42 -8.54 10.13
N VAL A 90 -12.03 -7.45 10.79
CA VAL A 90 -12.66 -6.97 12.03
C VAL A 90 -14.11 -6.57 11.79
N ASP A 91 -14.42 -5.83 10.72
CA ASP A 91 -15.79 -5.47 10.34
C ASP A 91 -16.69 -6.70 10.16
N ARG A 92 -16.21 -7.70 9.41
CA ARG A 92 -16.94 -8.96 9.18
C ARG A 92 -17.14 -9.70 10.50
N TYR A 93 -16.10 -9.79 11.34
CA TYR A 93 -16.18 -10.44 12.64
C TYR A 93 -17.21 -9.75 13.55
N LEU A 94 -17.17 -8.42 13.66
CA LEU A 94 -18.12 -7.67 14.49
C LEU A 94 -19.56 -7.78 13.97
N THR A 95 -19.74 -7.78 12.65
CA THR A 95 -21.07 -7.91 12.04
C THR A 95 -21.68 -9.30 12.27
N ILE A 96 -20.88 -10.36 12.14
CA ILE A 96 -21.36 -11.75 12.20
C ILE A 96 -21.38 -12.28 13.63
N CYS A 97 -20.27 -12.14 14.35
CA CYS A 97 -20.07 -12.79 15.64
C CYS A 97 -20.44 -11.90 16.84
N ARG A 98 -20.46 -10.57 16.68
CA ARG A 98 -20.72 -9.60 17.77
C ARG A 98 -21.66 -8.46 17.34
N PRO A 99 -22.89 -8.76 16.89
CA PRO A 99 -23.79 -7.80 16.26
C PRO A 99 -24.13 -6.58 17.14
N ASP A 100 -24.10 -6.72 18.47
CA ASP A 100 -24.31 -5.61 19.41
C ASP A 100 -23.22 -4.54 19.30
N ILE A 101 -21.97 -4.96 19.08
CA ILE A 101 -20.82 -4.08 18.89
C ILE A 101 -20.82 -3.56 17.45
N GLY A 102 -21.10 -4.44 16.47
CA GLY A 102 -21.23 -4.06 15.06
C GLY A 102 -22.25 -2.94 14.84
N ARG A 103 -23.41 -2.98 15.50
CA ARG A 103 -24.43 -1.90 15.43
C ARG A 103 -23.98 -0.57 16.03
N ARG A 104 -23.03 -0.59 16.97
CA ARG A 104 -22.45 0.64 17.58
C ARG A 104 -21.33 1.24 16.73
N MET A 105 -20.84 0.53 15.71
CA MET A 105 -19.85 1.06 14.80
C MET A 105 -20.43 2.23 14.00
N THR A 106 -19.84 3.40 14.19
CA THR A 106 -20.23 4.61 13.46
C THR A 106 -19.25 4.87 12.32
N THR A 107 -19.63 5.74 11.38
CA THR A 107 -18.72 6.22 10.33
C THR A 107 -17.41 6.78 10.90
N ARG A 108 -17.44 7.39 12.10
CA ARG A 108 -16.22 7.88 12.79
C ARG A 108 -15.31 6.74 13.22
N SER A 109 -15.89 5.63 13.72
CA SER A 109 -15.13 4.43 14.10
C SER A 109 -14.39 3.84 12.89
N TYR A 110 -15.07 3.73 11.75
CA TYR A 110 -14.44 3.27 10.49
C TYR A 110 -13.36 4.24 10.00
N ALA A 111 -13.61 5.55 10.04
CA ALA A 111 -12.62 6.55 9.67
C ALA A 111 -11.37 6.47 10.56
N ALA A 112 -11.54 6.26 11.87
CA ALA A 112 -10.42 6.07 12.80
C ALA A 112 -9.61 4.80 12.50
N LEU A 113 -10.27 3.68 12.18
CA LEU A 113 -9.61 2.43 11.81
C LEU A 113 -8.84 2.54 10.49
N ILE A 114 -9.42 3.20 9.48
CA ILE A 114 -8.76 3.48 8.21
C ILE A 114 -7.53 4.37 8.45
N LEU A 115 -7.68 5.45 9.23
CA LEU A 115 -6.59 6.34 9.57
C LEU A 115 -5.48 5.62 10.35
N ALA A 116 -5.83 4.71 11.27
CA ALA A 116 -4.86 3.87 11.96
C ALA A 116 -4.08 2.95 10.99
N ALA A 117 -4.75 2.37 9.98
CA ALA A 117 -4.09 1.57 8.95
C ALA A 117 -3.09 2.41 8.13
N TRP A 118 -3.46 3.64 7.75
CA TRP A 118 -2.57 4.56 7.05
C TRP A 118 -1.38 5.01 7.91
N ILE A 119 -1.61 5.33 9.18
CA ILE A 119 -0.52 5.70 10.11
C ILE A 119 0.43 4.52 10.29
N ASN A 120 -0.10 3.30 10.47
CA ASN A 120 0.71 2.10 10.55
C ASN A 120 1.56 1.92 9.28
N ALA A 121 0.98 2.16 8.11
CA ALA A 121 1.72 2.12 6.85
C ALA A 121 2.88 3.14 6.79
N VAL A 122 2.63 4.40 7.17
CA VAL A 122 3.67 5.45 7.24
C VAL A 122 4.78 5.04 8.21
N PHE A 123 4.41 4.54 9.39
CA PHE A 123 5.35 4.12 10.42
C PHE A 123 6.33 3.06 9.89
N TRP A 124 5.80 1.99 9.30
CA TRP A 124 6.63 0.91 8.77
C TRP A 124 7.44 1.31 7.54
N SER A 125 6.90 2.16 6.65
CA SER A 125 7.64 2.62 5.47
C SER A 125 8.76 3.60 5.79
N SER A 126 8.59 4.42 6.84
CA SER A 126 9.56 5.44 7.25
C SER A 126 10.68 4.90 8.12
N MET A 127 10.48 3.79 8.82
CA MET A 127 11.50 3.19 9.68
C MET A 127 12.85 2.92 9.00
N PRO A 128 12.90 2.31 7.80
CA PRO A 128 14.17 2.11 7.11
C PRO A 128 14.82 3.41 6.60
N THR A 129 14.08 4.51 6.53
CA THR A 129 14.65 5.84 6.23
C THR A 129 15.11 6.59 7.48
N ALA A 130 14.55 6.26 8.64
CA ALA A 130 14.87 6.86 9.93
C ALA A 130 16.08 6.21 10.64
N GLY A 131 16.74 5.23 9.99
CA GLY A 131 17.96 4.59 10.48
C GLY A 131 17.77 3.32 11.31
N TRP A 132 16.53 2.86 11.52
CA TRP A 132 16.28 1.55 12.16
C TRP A 132 16.61 0.36 11.25
N ALA A 133 16.47 0.56 9.95
CA ALA A 133 16.87 -0.39 8.92
C ALA A 133 17.43 0.41 7.73
N SER A 134 17.75 -0.26 6.63
CA SER A 134 18.13 0.39 5.38
C SER A 134 17.43 -0.30 4.22
N TYR A 135 17.06 0.46 3.20
CA TYR A 135 16.74 -0.12 1.90
C TYR A 135 18.04 -0.51 1.19
N ALA A 136 18.11 -1.74 0.68
CA ALA A 136 19.24 -2.22 -0.10
C ALA A 136 18.75 -2.98 -1.35
N PRO A 137 19.56 -3.05 -2.42
CA PRO A 137 19.28 -3.90 -3.56
C PRO A 137 19.13 -5.36 -3.14
N ASP A 138 18.11 -6.01 -3.69
CA ASP A 138 17.94 -7.46 -3.63
C ASP A 138 19.11 -8.18 -4.35
N PRO A 139 19.44 -9.46 -4.05
CA PRO A 139 20.55 -10.17 -4.69
C PRO A 139 20.47 -10.23 -6.22
N THR A 140 19.27 -10.07 -6.78
CA THR A 140 19.04 -9.99 -8.23
C THR A 140 19.45 -8.64 -8.84
N GLY A 141 19.71 -7.62 -8.02
CA GLY A 141 19.99 -6.25 -8.45
C GLY A 141 18.80 -5.52 -9.09
N ALA A 142 17.68 -6.22 -9.29
CA ALA A 142 16.56 -5.73 -10.09
C ALA A 142 15.55 -4.94 -9.25
N THR A 143 15.55 -5.11 -7.93
CA THR A 143 14.65 -4.40 -7.00
C THR A 143 15.41 -3.97 -5.74
N CYS A 144 14.86 -3.00 -5.01
CA CYS A 144 15.31 -2.64 -3.67
C CYS A 144 14.27 -3.08 -2.64
N THR A 145 14.74 -3.65 -1.54
CA THR A 145 13.91 -4.15 -0.43
C THR A 145 14.56 -3.78 0.90
N VAL A 146 13.92 -4.12 2.02
CA VAL A 146 14.51 -3.97 3.34
C VAL A 146 15.77 -4.84 3.42
N ASN A 147 16.87 -4.27 3.90
CA ASN A 147 18.11 -4.99 4.09
C ASN A 147 18.02 -5.90 5.31
N TRP A 148 17.63 -7.15 5.09
CA TRP A 148 17.60 -8.20 6.12
C TRP A 148 18.97 -8.81 6.42
N ARG A 149 20.01 -8.45 5.64
CA ARG A 149 21.34 -9.07 5.71
C ARG A 149 22.27 -8.38 6.71
N LYS A 150 21.97 -7.13 7.07
CA LYS A 150 22.58 -6.45 8.22
C LYS A 150 21.73 -6.77 9.46
N ASN A 151 21.99 -7.92 10.08
CA ASN A 151 21.72 -8.10 11.49
C ASN A 151 23.07 -7.91 12.17
N ASP A 152 23.27 -6.74 12.78
CA ASP A 152 24.45 -6.33 13.56
C ASP A 152 25.82 -6.46 12.86
#